data_AF-A0A2K3KWQ8-F1
#
_entry.id   AF-A0A2K3KWQ8-F1
#
_cell.length_a   1.000
_cell.length_b   1.000
_cell.length_c   1.000
_cell.angle_alpha   90.00
_cell.angle_beta   90.00
_cell.angle_gamma   90.00
#
_symmetry.space_group_name_H-M   'P 1'
#
loop_
_entity.id
_entity.type
_entity.pdbx_description
1 polymer ?
#
loop_
_entity_poly.entity_id
_entity_poly.type
_entity_poly.pdbx_seq_one_letter_code
_entity_poly.pdbx_strand_id
1 'polypeptide(L)' 'MSGLHHLIIRENDLTEVGLIAILDGCPLLKTLKLEECYYLILSESLSIRCLEQLKDFQLINTRDPDLYDSDGYYVGPGE' A
#
# COMPACT_ATOMS: atom_id res chain seq x y z
N MET A 1 9.76 20.60 6.63
CA MET A 1 9.95 19.17 6.91
C MET A 1 8.67 18.66 7.54
N SER A 2 7.91 17.83 6.81
CA SER A 2 6.67 17.25 7.32
C SER A 2 7.01 16.34 8.51
N GLY A 3 6.41 16.59 9.67
CA GLY A 3 6.51 15.71 10.85
C GLY A 3 5.65 14.45 10.70
N LEU A 4 5.40 14.02 9.46
CA LEU A 4 4.50 12.92 9.15
C LEU A 4 5.23 11.60 9.40
N HIS A 5 4.74 10.84 10.37
CA HIS A 5 5.32 9.56 10.78
C HIS A 5 4.50 8.37 10.30
N HIS A 6 3.20 8.55 10.09
CA HIS A 6 2.29 7.49 9.69
C HIS A 6 1.41 8.00 8.55
N LEU A 7 1.32 7.22 7.48
CA LEU A 7 0.49 7.51 6.32
C LEU A 7 -0.27 6.25 5.92
N ILE A 8 -1.56 6.41 5.67
CA ILE A 8 -2.42 5.36 5.15
C ILE A 8 -3.08 5.90 3.90
N ILE A 9 -2.96 5.18 2.79
CA ILE A 9 -3.58 5.51 1.52
C ILE A 9 -4.48 4.33 1.15
N ARG A 10 -5.73 4.64 0.78
CA ARG A 10 -6.76 3.66 0.42
C ARG A 10 -7.30 3.99 -0.95
N GLU A 11 -7.59 2.98 -1.76
CA GLU A 11 -8.32 3.09 -3.03
C GLU A 11 -7.80 4.25 -3.89
N ASN A 12 -6.48 4.33 -4.04
CA ASN A 12 -5.82 5.42 -4.72
C ASN A 12 -5.11 4.91 -5.97
N ASP A 13 -5.11 5.74 -7.02
CA ASP A 13 -4.35 5.51 -8.25
C ASP A 13 -2.85 5.82 -8.04
N LEU A 14 -2.32 5.43 -6.88
CA LEU A 14 -0.94 5.66 -6.49
C LEU A 14 -0.04 4.88 -7.43
N THR A 15 0.85 5.60 -8.12
CA THR A 15 1.88 5.01 -8.97
C THR A 15 3.21 4.93 -8.24
N GLU A 16 4.15 4.18 -8.82
CA GLU A 16 5.53 4.11 -8.34
C GLU A 16 6.16 5.50 -8.15
N VAL A 17 5.95 6.40 -9.10
CA VAL A 17 6.44 7.78 -9.06
C VAL A 17 5.82 8.55 -7.89
N GLY A 18 4.53 8.37 -7.64
CA GLY A 18 3.83 8.97 -6.50
C GLY A 18 4.39 8.47 -5.17
N LEU A 19 4.65 7.17 -5.06
CA LEU A 19 5.24 6.57 -3.87
C LEU A 19 6.66 7.11 -3.59
N ILE A 20 7.49 7.25 -4.64
CA ILE A 20 8.82 7.87 -4.52
C ILE A 20 8.71 9.32 -4.01
N ALA A 21 7.79 10.10 -4.58
CA ALA A 21 7.59 11.48 -4.15
C ALA A 21 7.16 11.59 -2.68
N ILE A 22 6.36 10.63 -2.17
CA ILE A 22 6.00 10.54 -0.76
C ILE A 22 7.23 10.25 0.10
N LEU A 23 8.05 9.27 -0.27
CA LEU A 23 9.26 8.90 0.46
C LEU A 23 10.28 10.04 0.49
N ASP A 24 10.43 10.79 -0.61
CA ASP A 24 11.32 11.94 -0.72
C ASP A 24 10.79 13.15 0.07
N GLY A 25 9.48 13.40 0.01
CA GLY A 25 8.83 14.53 0.70
C GLY A 25 8.67 14.32 2.20
N CYS A 26 8.64 13.07 2.67
CA CYS A 26 8.41 12.69 4.07
C CYS A 26 9.55 11.81 4.61
N PRO A 27 10.75 12.37 4.88
CA PRO A 27 11.90 11.59 5.33
C PRO A 27 11.74 10.99 6.74
N LEU A 28 10.77 11.47 7.53
CA LEU A 28 10.48 10.97 8.88
C LEU A 28 9.35 9.92 8.89
N LEU A 29 8.84 9.54 7.72
CA LEU A 29 7.77 8.54 7.62
C LEU A 29 8.29 7.20 8.13
N LYS A 30 7.58 6.63 9.11
CA LYS A 30 7.90 5.34 9.74
C LYS A 30 6.91 4.26 9.35
N THR A 31 5.67 4.63 9.09
CA THR A 31 4.62 3.68 8.72
C THR A 31 3.95 4.14 7.44
N LEU A 32 3.85 3.22 6.49
CA LEU A 32 3.09 3.42 5.27
C LEU A 32 2.21 2.19 5.03
N LYS A 33 0.90 2.41 5.01
CA LYS A 33 -0.07 1.39 4.62
C LYS A 33 -0.75 1.80 3.32
N LEU A 34 -0.75 0.90 2.36
CA LEU A 34 -1.36 1.07 1.06
C LEU A 34 -2.44 -0.01 0.95
N GLU A 35 -3.70 0.39 0.90
CA GLU A 35 -4.85 -0.50 0.82
C GLU A 35 -5.56 -0.26 -0.52
N GLU A 36 -5.90 -1.32 -1.25
CA GLU A 36 -6.57 -1.25 -2.55
C GLU A 36 -5.89 -0.32 -3.57
N CYS A 37 -4.55 -0.18 -3.50
CA CYS A 37 -3.77 0.63 -4.45
C CYS A 37 -3.42 -0.21 -5.69
N TYR A 38 -4.43 -0.53 -6.51
CA TYR A 38 -4.32 -1.50 -7.61
C TYR A 38 -3.37 -1.09 -8.73
N TYR A 39 -3.15 0.22 -8.92
CA TYR A 39 -2.27 0.77 -9.95
C TYR A 39 -0.80 0.86 -9.52
N LEU A 40 -0.50 0.52 -8.26
CA LEU A 40 0.85 0.56 -7.75
C LEU A 40 1.63 -0.66 -8.20
N ILE A 41 2.64 -0.42 -9.02
CA ILE A 41 3.64 -1.43 -9.39
C ILE A 41 4.89 -1.17 -8.55
N LEU A 42 5.21 -2.10 -7.65
CA LEU A 42 6.42 -2.02 -6.84
C LEU A 42 7.58 -2.70 -7.56
N SER A 43 8.56 -1.91 -7.98
CA SER A 43 9.86 -2.43 -8.39
C SER A 43 10.61 -3.01 -7.20
N GLU A 44 11.52 -3.96 -7.45
CA GLU A 44 12.37 -4.58 -6.41
C GLU A 44 13.17 -3.52 -5.64
N SER A 45 13.77 -2.56 -6.34
CA SER A 45 14.53 -1.45 -5.76
C SER A 45 13.68 -0.56 -4.85
N LEU A 46 12.44 -0.24 -5.26
CA LEU A 46 11.54 0.57 -4.46
C LEU A 46 11.04 -0.18 -3.22
N SER A 47 10.83 -1.48 -3.36
CA SER A 47 10.44 -2.37 -2.26
C SER A 47 11.53 -2.42 -1.19
N ILE A 48 12.79 -2.58 -1.60
CA ILE A 48 13.96 -2.53 -0.71
C ILE A 48 14.02 -1.16 -0.01
N ARG A 49 13.89 -0.07 -0.78
CA ARG A 49 13.90 1.29 -0.23
C ARG A 49 12.80 1.50 0.82
N CYS A 50 11.59 0.99 0.56
CA CYS A 50 10.49 1.05 1.53
C CYS A 50 10.85 0.34 2.83
N LEU A 51 11.47 -0.84 2.76
CA LEU A 51 11.90 -1.61 3.94
C LEU A 51 13.06 -0.96 4.70
N GLU A 52 13.95 -0.24 4.02
CA GLU A 52 15.06 0.48 4.66
C GLU A 52 14.62 1.77 5.34
N GLN A 53 13.70 2.52 4.73
CA GLN A 53 13.25 3.83 5.24
C GLN A 53 12.09 3.70 6.24
N LEU A 54 11.15 2.77 6.00
CA LEU A 54 9.95 2.59 6.81
C LEU A 54 10.17 1.47 7.83
N LYS A 55 9.64 1.66 9.04
CA LYS A 55 9.57 0.60 10.05
C LYS A 55 8.46 -0.40 9.77
N ASP A 56 7.36 0.07 9.19
CA ASP A 56 6.17 -0.72 8.95
C ASP A 56 5.60 -0.35 7.57
N PHE A 57 5.73 -1.27 6.62
CA PHE A 57 5.23 -1.14 5.27
C PHE A 57 4.23 -2.27 4.99
N GLN A 58 3.00 -1.90 4.61
CA GLN A 58 1.95 -2.86 4.27
C GLN A 58 1.34 -2.47 2.94
N LEU A 59 1.34 -3.40 1.99
CA LEU A 59 0.54 -3.31 0.77
C LEU A 59 -0.52 -4.40 0.85
N ILE A 60 -1.77 -3.98 1.00
CA ILE A 60 -2.93 -4.83 1.07
C ILE A 60 -3.76 -4.56 -0.18
N ASN A 61 -3.97 -5.59 -0.98
CA ASN A 61 -4.82 -5.54 -2.15
C ASN A 61 -5.82 -6.69 -1.99
N THR A 62 -6.96 -6.41 -1.35
CA THR A 62 -8.04 -7.36 -1.06
C THR A 62 -8.95 -7.64 -2.25
N ARG A 63 -8.42 -7.46 -3.47
CA ARG A 63 -9.00 -8.12 -4.64
C ARG A 63 -8.55 -9.57 -4.66
N ASP A 64 -8.93 -10.32 -3.63
CA ASP A 64 -8.85 -11.77 -3.62
C ASP A 64 -10.10 -12.28 -4.36
N PRO A 65 -10.00 -12.70 -5.63
CA PRO A 65 -11.15 -13.16 -6.39
C PRO A 65 -11.78 -14.42 -5.77
N ASP A 66 -11.09 -15.12 -4.86
CA ASP A 66 -11.63 -16.29 -4.19
C ASP A 66 -12.56 -15.93 -3.01
N LEU A 67 -12.60 -14.65 -2.59
CA LEU A 67 -13.53 -14.17 -1.56
C LEU A 67 -14.92 -13.78 -2.09
N TYR A 68 -15.13 -13.84 -3.41
CA TYR A 68 -16.40 -13.50 -4.02
C TYR A 68 -16.90 -14.68 -4.85
N ASP A 69 -18.18 -15.02 -4.71
CA ASP A 69 -18.80 -15.96 -5.63
C ASP A 69 -18.96 -15.34 -7.03
N SER A 70 -19.39 -16.16 -8.00
CA SER A 70 -19.65 -15.68 -9.37
C SER A 70 -20.74 -14.62 -9.47
N ASP A 71 -21.55 -14.44 -8.42
CA ASP A 71 -22.60 -13.43 -8.30
C ASP A 71 -22.13 -12.16 -7.58
N GLY A 72 -20.87 -12.11 -7.12
CA GLY A 72 -20.22 -10.96 -6.49
C GLY A 72 -20.51 -10.79 -4.99
N TYR A 73 -21.02 -11.81 -4.30
CA TYR A 73 -21.21 -11.77 -2.85
C TYR A 73 -19.93 -12.19 -2.11
N TYR A 74 -19.60 -11.45 -1.03
CA TYR A 74 -18.52 -11.81 -0.11
C TYR A 74 -18.80 -13.19 0.54
N VAL A 75 -17.97 -14.17 0.21
CA VAL A 75 -17.89 -15.46 0.89
C VAL A 75 -16.79 -15.33 1.94
N GLY A 76 -17.14 -14.81 3.12
CA GLY A 76 -16.23 -14.79 4.26
C GLY A 76 -15.78 -16.20 4.66
N PRO A 77 -14.70 -16.36 5.45
CA PRO A 77 -14.29 -17.66 5.96
C PRO A 77 -15.45 -18.25 6.77
N GLY A 78 -16.02 -19.36 6.28
CA GLY A 78 -17.18 -19.99 6.90
C GLY A 78 -16.89 -20.39 8.35
N GLU A 79 -17.79 -20.02 9.26
CA GLU A 79 -17.92 -20.64 10.58
C GLU A 79 -18.42 -22.09 10.46
#